data_AF-A0A9D4PJ13-F1
#
_entry.id   AF-A0A9D4PJ13-F1
#
_cell.length_a   1.000
_cell.length_b   1.000
_cell.length_c   1.000
_cell.angle_alpha   90.00
_cell.angle_beta   90.00
_cell.angle_gamma   90.00
#
_symmetry.space_group_name_H-M   'P 1'
#
loop_
_entity.id
_entity.type
_entity.pdbx_description
1 polymer ?
#
loop_
_entity_poly.entity_id
_entity_poly.type
_entity_poly.pdbx_seq_one_letter_code
_entity_poly.pdbx_strand_id
1 'polypeptide(L)'
;MAACHKCGGTFAHKDMRIHYLACAGRQGVFLRSSDARSALDNLSAGCEKFETAVTSAGPDDRGPLRDTLTMVREQLTRIQGQLATGTPWQLRECDVSRLGK
;
A
#
# COMPACT_ATOMS: atom_id res chain seq x y z
N MET A 1 25.11 14.61 -3.06
CA MET A 1 25.07 13.14 -3.28
C MET A 1 24.22 12.53 -2.19
N ALA A 2 23.56 11.39 -2.43
CA ALA A 2 22.68 10.73 -1.46
C ALA A 2 23.06 9.25 -1.31
N ALA A 3 22.95 8.73 -0.09
CA ALA A 3 23.22 7.32 0.22
C ALA A 3 21.95 6.47 0.06
N CYS A 4 22.11 5.30 -0.54
CA CYS A 4 21.03 4.35 -0.76
C CYS A 4 20.84 3.52 0.52
N HIS A 5 19.70 3.65 1.16
CA HIS A 5 19.35 2.85 2.35
C HIS A 5 19.23 1.33 2.07
N LYS A 6 19.16 0.90 0.81
CA LYS A 6 19.06 -0.52 0.42
C LYS A 6 20.42 -1.21 0.32
N CYS A 7 21.43 -0.56 -0.25
CA CYS A 7 22.75 -1.16 -0.50
C CYS A 7 23.93 -0.39 0.13
N GLY A 8 23.67 0.75 0.78
CA GLY A 8 24.69 1.63 1.36
C GLY A 8 25.48 2.45 0.32
N GLY A 9 25.30 2.21 -0.98
CA GLY A 9 25.99 2.93 -2.03
C GLY A 9 25.61 4.42 -2.10
N THR A 10 26.56 5.29 -2.45
CA THR A 10 26.32 6.74 -2.56
C THR A 10 26.27 7.15 -4.03
N PHE A 11 25.22 7.88 -4.43
CA PHE A 11 24.99 8.25 -5.82
C PHE A 11 24.66 9.75 -5.95
N ALA A 12 24.82 10.31 -7.15
CA ALA A 12 24.34 11.67 -7.43
C ALA A 12 22.80 11.70 -7.38
N HIS A 13 22.21 12.83 -6.96
CA HIS A 13 20.75 12.95 -6.78
C HIS A 13 19.96 12.62 -8.06
N LYS A 14 20.49 13.00 -9.23
CA LYS A 14 19.88 12.71 -10.53
C LYS A 14 19.85 11.20 -10.85
N ASP A 15 20.86 10.45 -10.41
CA ASP A 15 21.03 9.03 -10.72
C ASP A 15 20.38 8.14 -9.65
N MET A 16 20.00 8.72 -8.51
CA MET A 16 19.40 8.03 -7.38
C MET A 16 18.13 7.27 -7.78
N ARG A 17 17.33 7.83 -8.68
CA ARG A 17 16.10 7.20 -9.18
C ARG A 17 16.40 5.94 -9.99
N ILE A 18 17.34 6.03 -10.93
CA ILE A 18 17.73 4.90 -11.79
C ILE A 18 18.34 3.80 -10.91
N HIS A 19 19.18 4.19 -9.96
CA HIS A 19 19.72 3.27 -8.98
C HIS A 19 18.61 2.55 -8.20
N TYR A 20 17.61 3.27 -7.65
CA TYR A 20 16.54 2.63 -6.89
C TYR A 20 15.71 1.61 -7.70
N LEU A 21 15.52 1.85 -9.00
CA LEU A 21 14.83 0.90 -9.89
C LEU A 21 15.66 -0.36 -10.15
N ALA A 22 16.99 -0.23 -10.22
CA ALA A 22 17.91 -1.34 -10.48
C ALA A 22 18.49 -1.98 -9.20
N CYS A 23 18.27 -1.38 -8.03
CA CYS A 23 18.88 -1.81 -6.78
C CYS A 23 18.20 -3.10 -6.29
N ALA A 24 18.92 -4.21 -6.41
CA ALA A 24 18.48 -5.55 -5.98
C ALA A 24 18.32 -5.74 -4.45
N GLY A 25 18.49 -4.68 -3.65
CA GLY A 25 18.23 -4.75 -2.21
C GLY A 25 16.73 -4.76 -1.92
N ARG A 26 16.27 -5.79 -1.17
CA ARG A 26 14.89 -6.13 -0.75
C ARG A 26 13.76 -5.63 -1.68
N GLN A 27 13.01 -6.58 -2.26
CA GLN A 27 11.82 -6.29 -3.05
C GLN A 27 10.87 -5.39 -2.26
N GLY A 28 10.55 -4.25 -2.84
CA GLY A 28 9.66 -3.26 -2.26
C GLY A 28 9.33 -2.25 -3.34
N VAL A 29 8.04 -2.02 -3.55
CA VAL A 29 7.54 -1.02 -4.49
C VAL A 29 7.77 0.36 -3.88
N PHE A 30 8.65 1.17 -4.49
CA PHE A 30 8.91 2.52 -4.01
C PHE A 30 7.89 3.49 -4.64
N LEU A 31 6.81 3.79 -3.93
CA LEU A 31 5.91 4.88 -4.30
C LEU A 31 6.44 6.21 -3.74
N ARG A 32 6.35 7.29 -4.53
CA ARG A 32 6.56 8.65 -3.98
C ARG A 32 5.44 8.95 -2.99
N SER A 33 5.72 9.78 -1.99
CA SER A 33 4.71 10.18 -1.00
C SER A 33 3.48 10.85 -1.63
N SER A 34 3.65 11.59 -2.74
CA SER A 34 2.55 12.17 -3.52
C SER A 34 1.67 11.11 -4.16
N ASP A 35 2.30 10.09 -4.75
CA ASP A 35 1.62 9.00 -5.46
C ASP A 35 0.91 8.10 -4.44
N ALA A 36 1.54 7.89 -3.28
CA ALA A 36 0.97 7.11 -2.18
C ALA A 36 -0.26 7.79 -1.57
N ARG A 37 -0.22 9.12 -1.39
CA ARG A 37 -1.40 9.89 -0.96
C ARG A 37 -2.52 9.85 -1.99
N SER A 38 -2.21 10.07 -3.27
CA SER A 38 -3.20 10.00 -4.34
C SER A 38 -3.84 8.61 -4.43
N ALA A 39 -3.06 7.54 -4.25
CA ALA A 39 -3.57 6.17 -4.20
C ALA A 39 -4.48 5.93 -3.00
N LEU A 40 -4.15 6.47 -1.82
CA LEU A 40 -5.00 6.41 -0.64
C LEU A 40 -6.31 7.18 -0.81
N ASP A 41 -6.28 8.36 -1.42
CA ASP A 41 -7.49 9.15 -1.67
C ASP A 41 -8.44 8.39 -2.60
N ASN A 42 -7.90 7.77 -3.66
CA ASN A 42 -8.66 6.91 -4.56
C ASN A 42 -9.25 5.68 -3.87
N LEU A 43 -8.48 5.03 -2.98
CA LEU A 43 -8.97 3.89 -2.20
C LEU A 43 -10.07 4.31 -1.21
N SER A 44 -9.93 5.49 -0.59
CA SER A 44 -10.93 6.05 0.33
C SER A 44 -12.24 6.31 -0.41
N ALA A 45 -12.19 6.96 -1.58
CA ALA A 45 -13.35 7.18 -2.43
C ALA A 45 -13.96 5.85 -2.94
N GLY A 46 -13.12 4.84 -3.18
CA GLY A 46 -13.56 3.48 -3.50
C GLY A 46 -14.36 2.83 -2.37
N CYS A 47 -13.91 2.98 -1.12
CA CYS A 47 -14.63 2.49 0.06
C CYS A 47 -16.01 3.14 0.22
N GLU A 48 -16.13 4.45 -0.03
CA GLU A 48 -17.42 5.15 0.03
C GLU A 48 -18.41 4.64 -1.03
N LYS A 49 -17.93 4.42 -2.25
CA LYS A 49 -18.72 3.81 -3.33
C LYS A 49 -19.12 2.38 -2.98
N PHE A 50 -18.21 1.61 -2.38
CA PHE A 50 -18.47 0.24 -1.97
C PHE A 50 -19.49 0.16 -0.83
N GLU A 51 -19.43 1.08 0.15
CA GLU A 51 -20.42 1.21 1.23
C GLU A 51 -21.82 1.54 0.69
N THR A 52 -21.90 2.42 -0.30
CA THR A 52 -23.15 2.70 -1.03
C THR A 52 -23.69 1.44 -1.71
N ALA A 53 -22.81 0.69 -2.38
CA ALA A 53 -23.17 -0.57 -3.04
C ALA A 53 -23.67 -1.63 -2.04
N VAL A 54 -22.99 -1.79 -0.89
CA VAL A 54 -23.39 -2.70 0.20
C VAL A 54 -24.77 -2.31 0.75
N THR A 55 -25.04 -1.01 0.88
CA THR A 55 -26.32 -0.50 1.37
C THR A 55 -27.45 -0.77 0.37
N SER A 56 -27.16 -0.69 -0.92
CA SER A 56 -28.09 -1.04 -2.00
C SER A 56 -28.21 -2.55 -2.27
N ALA A 57 -27.32 -3.38 -1.71
CA ALA A 57 -27.31 -4.81 -1.94
C ALA A 57 -28.50 -5.50 -1.26
N GLY A 58 -28.91 -6.64 -1.84
CA GLY A 58 -29.92 -7.53 -1.28
C GLY A 58 -29.51 -8.10 0.08
N PRO A 59 -30.47 -8.60 0.88
CA PRO A 59 -30.22 -9.06 2.25
C PRO A 59 -29.23 -10.22 2.33
N ASP A 60 -29.19 -11.11 1.32
CA ASP A 60 -28.31 -12.28 1.30
C ASP A 60 -26.84 -11.91 1.03
N ASP A 61 -26.58 -10.91 0.19
CA ASP A 61 -25.21 -10.48 -0.16
C ASP A 61 -24.63 -9.43 0.79
N ARG A 62 -25.49 -8.76 1.57
CA ARG A 62 -25.10 -7.64 2.44
C ARG A 62 -24.10 -8.04 3.52
N GLY A 63 -24.23 -9.23 4.10
CA GLY A 63 -23.34 -9.73 5.15
C GLY A 63 -21.88 -9.84 4.69
N PRO A 64 -21.59 -10.71 3.70
CA PRO A 64 -20.24 -10.90 3.16
C PRO A 64 -19.60 -9.61 2.61
N LEU A 65 -20.40 -8.76 1.95
CA LEU A 65 -19.92 -7.48 1.41
C LEU A 65 -19.54 -6.50 2.53
N ARG A 66 -20.28 -6.49 3.66
CA ARG A 66 -19.97 -5.66 4.82
C ARG A 66 -18.70 -6.12 5.54
N ASP A 67 -18.49 -7.43 5.65
CA ASP A 67 -17.26 -7.99 6.23
C ASP A 67 -16.05 -7.61 5.36
N THR A 68 -16.19 -7.72 4.05
CA THR A 68 -15.17 -7.30 3.08
C THR A 68 -14.88 -5.80 3.20
N LEU A 69 -15.91 -4.95 3.28
CA LEU A 69 -15.75 -3.50 3.46
C LEU A 69 -15.00 -3.17 4.76
N THR A 70 -15.30 -3.90 5.83
CA THR A 70 -14.63 -3.73 7.14
C THR A 70 -13.14 -4.05 7.02
N MET A 71 -12.80 -5.20 6.42
CA MET A 71 -11.40 -5.58 6.17
C MET A 71 -10.66 -4.53 5.34
N VAL A 72 -11.28 -4.01 4.27
CA VAL A 72 -10.65 -2.98 3.41
C VAL A 72 -10.43 -1.68 4.18
N ARG A 73 -11.38 -1.24 5.01
CA ARG A 73 -11.23 -0.05 5.88
C ARG A 73 -10.10 -0.20 6.89
N GLU A 74 -9.94 -1.38 7.48
CA GLU A 74 -8.83 -1.66 8.40
C GLU A 74 -7.48 -1.59 7.69
N GLN A 75 -7.37 -2.17 6.49
CA GLN A 75 -6.14 -2.09 5.69
C GLN A 75 -5.82 -0.63 5.31
N LEU A 76 -6.81 0.15 4.88
CA LEU A 76 -6.64 1.56 4.55
C LEU A 76 -6.10 2.36 5.76
N THR A 77 -6.72 2.18 6.93
CA THR A 77 -6.32 2.84 8.18
C THR A 77 -4.88 2.49 8.57
N ARG A 78 -4.52 1.21 8.44
CA ARG A 78 -3.16 0.73 8.71
C ARG A 78 -2.14 1.41 7.78
N ILE A 79 -2.45 1.50 6.49
CA ILE A 79 -1.59 2.12 5.48
C ILE A 79 -1.45 3.64 5.74
N GLN A 80 -2.55 4.32 6.07
CA GLN A 80 -2.54 5.74 6.45
C GLN A 80 -1.65 5.98 7.68
N GLY A 81 -1.75 5.14 8.70
CA GLY A 81 -0.89 5.21 9.89
C GLY A 81 0.59 5.04 9.55
N GLN A 82 0.93 4.06 8.70
CA GLN A 82 2.32 3.82 8.27
C GLN A 82 2.90 4.98 7.45
N LEU A 83 2.07 5.68 6.67
CA LEU A 83 2.47 6.87 5.93
C LEU A 83 2.69 8.09 6.83
N ALA A 84 1.91 8.24 7.89
CA ALA A 84 2.06 9.34 8.84
C ALA A 84 3.35 9.24 9.66
N THR A 85 3.84 8.02 9.94
CA THR A 85 5.07 7.79 10.71
C THR A 85 6.36 7.99 9.92
N GLY A 86 6.29 8.22 8.60
CA GLY A 86 7.47 8.50 7.77
C GLY A 86 8.45 7.32 7.61
N THR A 87 8.11 6.14 8.12
CA THR A 87 8.89 4.92 7.96
C THR A 87 8.81 4.42 6.51
N PRO A 88 9.94 4.07 5.87
CA PRO A 88 9.92 3.49 4.53
C PRO A 88 9.03 2.25 4.49
N TRP A 89 8.22 2.13 3.44
CA TRP A 89 7.30 1.02 3.26
C TRP A 89 8.07 -0.30 3.19
N GLN A 90 8.02 -1.07 4.28
CA GLN A 90 8.28 -2.49 4.23
C GLN A 90 6.93 -3.17 4.14
N LEU A 91 6.42 -3.36 2.92
CA LEU A 91 5.47 -4.43 2.67
C LEU A 91 6.21 -5.71 3.06
N ARG A 92 5.99 -6.19 4.30
CA ARG A 92 6.30 -7.58 4.61
C ARG A 92 5.52 -8.38 3.59
N GLU A 93 6.24 -9.16 2.78
CA GLU A 93 5.63 -10.09 1.84
C GLU A 93 4.44 -10.75 2.53
N CYS A 94 3.25 -10.60 1.93
CA CYS A 94 2.19 -11.55 2.20
C CYS A 94 2.82 -12.90 1.86
N ASP A 95 3.16 -13.66 2.90
CA ASP A 95 3.78 -14.96 2.76
C ASP A 95 2.74 -15.87 2.09
N VAL A 96 2.79 -15.92 0.75
CA VAL A 96 1.89 -16.73 -0.08
C VAL A 96 2.09 -18.22 0.23
N SER A 97 3.19 -18.58 0.91
CA SER A 97 3.43 -19.92 1.43
C SER A 97 2.44 -20.35 2.52
N ARG A 98 1.63 -19.43 3.08
CA ARG A 98 0.52 -19.75 4.00
C ARG A 98 -0.83 -19.96 3.34
N LEU A 99 -0.96 -19.73 2.03
CA LEU A 99 -2.20 -19.98 1.27
C LEU A 99 -2.20 -21.33 0.54
N GLY A 100 -1.16 -22.15 0.72
CA GLY A 100 -1.08 -23.50 0.22
C GLY A 100 -0.85 -24.50 1.34
N LYS A 101 -1.94 -24.98 1.94
CA LYS A 101 -2.15 -26.36 2.43
C LYS A 101 -3.60 -26.55 2.83
#